data_AF-A0AAN8FBG9-F1
#
_entry.id   AF-A0AAN8FBG9-F1
#
_cell.length_a   1.000
_cell.length_b   1.000
_cell.length_c   1.000
_cell.angle_alpha   90.00
_cell.angle_beta   90.00
_cell.angle_gamma   90.00
#
_symmetry.space_group_name_H-M   'P 1'
#
loop_
_entity.id
_entity.type
_entity.pdbx_description
1 polymer ?
#
loop_
_entity_poly.entity_id
_entity_poly.type
_entity_poly.pdbx_seq_one_letter_code
_entity_poly.pdbx_strand_id
1 'polypeptide(L)'
;MHPGVIPGTLYRHTNMIVKFVTYFILPYLLRRPTFSALLVVHTALRDDLVTGSYYEDGVPKRLGDKLTEKDKQSIYESVQRQVKVWSRLED
;
A
#
# COMPACT_ATOMS: atom_id res chain seq x y z
N MET A 1 -11.71 -2.85 1.96
CA MET A 1 -10.24 -2.77 1.85
C MET A 1 -9.78 -1.57 2.66
N HIS A 2 -8.76 -1.73 3.50
CA HIS A 2 -8.23 -0.68 4.37
C HIS A 2 -6.78 -0.33 3.99
N PRO A 3 -6.56 0.86 3.39
CA PRO A 3 -5.25 1.24 2.87
C PRO A 3 -4.31 1.85 3.94
N GLY A 4 -4.70 1.79 5.21
CA GLY A 4 -4.04 2.49 6.31
C GLY A 4 -4.59 3.90 6.51
N VAL A 5 -4.07 4.59 7.53
CA VAL A 5 -4.41 5.99 7.77
C VAL A 5 -3.65 6.86 6.76
N ILE A 6 -4.37 7.70 6.01
CA ILE A 6 -3.78 8.59 5.01
C ILE A 6 -4.14 10.02 5.40
N PRO A 7 -3.17 10.88 5.74
CA PRO A 7 -3.43 12.28 6.00
C PRO A 7 -3.89 12.97 4.72
N GLY A 8 -5.21 13.04 4.53
CA GLY A 8 -5.89 13.69 3.41
C GLY A 8 -7.04 14.57 3.90
N THR A 9 -7.95 14.98 3.01
CA THR A 9 -9.09 15.85 3.38
C THR A 9 -10.11 15.17 4.30
N LEU A 10 -10.03 13.85 4.46
CA LEU A 10 -10.96 13.06 5.29
C LEU A 10 -10.98 13.51 6.77
N TYR A 11 -9.83 13.92 7.30
CA TYR A 11 -9.69 14.38 8.69
C TYR A 11 -9.87 15.90 8.85
N ARG A 12 -10.34 16.60 7.81
CA ARG A 12 -10.49 18.07 7.82
C ARG A 12 -11.52 18.57 8.84
N HIS A 13 -12.49 17.75 9.24
CA HIS A 13 -13.56 18.14 10.16
C HIS A 13 -13.51 17.42 11.52
N THR A 14 -12.45 16.67 11.80
CA THR A 14 -12.28 16.06 13.12
C THR A 14 -11.86 17.10 14.17
N ASN A 15 -11.95 16.71 15.44
CA ASN A 15 -11.47 17.54 16.55
C ASN A 15 -9.97 17.89 16.40
N MET A 16 -9.55 18.96 17.07
CA MET A 16 -8.21 19.52 16.90
C MET A 16 -7.10 18.54 17.30
N ILE A 17 -7.36 17.69 18.30
CA ILE A 17 -6.43 16.65 18.76
C ILE A 17 -6.20 15.63 17.64
N VAL A 18 -7.28 15.11 17.04
CA VAL A 18 -7.19 14.13 15.95
C VAL A 18 -6.50 14.71 14.74
N LYS A 19 -6.76 15.99 14.41
CA LYS A 19 -6.01 16.68 13.35
C LYS A 19 -4.52 16.75 13.65
N PHE A 20 -4.16 17.17 14.86
CA PHE A 20 -2.77 17.28 15.27
C PHE A 20 -2.06 15.92 15.14
N VAL A 21 -2.65 14.87 15.71
CA VAL A 21 -2.07 13.52 15.63
C VAL A 21 -1.98 13.06 14.17
N THR A 22 -3.01 13.26 13.35
CA THR A 22 -3.08 12.79 11.96
C THR A 22 -2.12 13.50 11.01
N TYR A 23 -1.95 14.81 11.14
CA TYR A 23 -1.12 15.60 10.22
C TYR A 23 0.30 15.85 10.73
N PHE A 24 0.59 15.70 12.02
CA PHE A 24 1.93 15.98 12.56
C PHE A 24 2.65 14.77 13.15
N ILE A 25 1.95 13.77 13.70
CA ILE A 25 2.61 12.63 14.35
C ILE A 25 2.59 11.41 13.43
N LEU A 26 1.39 11.08 12.97
CA LEU A 26 1.10 9.93 12.15
C LEU A 26 1.86 9.88 10.81
N PRO A 27 2.15 10.98 10.08
CA PRO A 27 2.90 10.89 8.81
C PRO A 27 4.32 10.34 8.95
N TYR A 28 4.93 10.44 10.14
CA TYR A 28 6.26 9.89 10.43
C TYR A 28 6.23 8.39 10.73
N LEU A 29 5.07 7.86 11.12
CA LEU A 29 4.87 6.45 11.50
C LEU A 29 4.12 5.66 10.43
N LEU A 30 3.33 6.36 9.60
CA LEU A 30 2.45 5.76 8.61
C LEU A 30 3.07 5.74 7.21
N ARG A 31 2.43 4.94 6.36
CA ARG A 31 2.76 4.79 4.95
C ARG A 31 2.42 6.07 4.18
N ARG A 32 3.21 6.36 3.14
CA ARG A 32 2.93 7.47 2.22
C ARG A 32 1.61 7.22 1.47
N PRO A 33 0.84 8.27 1.16
CA PRO A 33 -0.42 8.14 0.40
C PRO A 33 -0.27 7.38 -0.93
N THR A 34 0.86 7.57 -1.62
CA THR A 34 1.18 6.87 -2.88
C THR A 34 1.31 5.36 -2.69
N PHE A 35 1.90 4.93 -1.58
CA PHE A 35 2.03 3.51 -1.25
C PHE A 35 0.66 2.91 -0.89
N SER A 36 -0.16 3.64 -0.15
CA SER A 36 -1.53 3.26 0.14
C SER A 36 -2.38 3.12 -1.13
N ALA A 37 -2.24 4.02 -2.11
CA ALA A 37 -2.89 3.90 -3.41
C ALA A 37 -2.42 2.64 -4.18
N LEU A 38 -1.12 2.34 -4.15
CA LEU A 38 -0.58 1.11 -4.73
C LEU A 38 -1.19 -0.15 -4.11
N LEU A 39 -1.43 -0.16 -2.79
CA LEU A 39 -2.09 -1.29 -2.11
C LEU A 39 -3.54 -1.46 -2.55
N VAL A 40 -4.26 -0.35 -2.79
CA VAL A 40 -5.64 -0.40 -3.32
C VAL A 40 -5.63 -1.07 -4.70
N VAL A 41 -4.74 -0.62 -5.59
CA VAL A 41 -4.59 -1.20 -6.93
C VAL A 41 -4.17 -2.66 -6.87
N HIS A 42 -3.16 -2.98 -6.05
CA HIS A 42 -2.72 -4.35 -5.82
C HIS A 42 -3.86 -5.25 -5.34
N THR A 43 -4.62 -4.80 -4.34
CA THR A 43 -5.78 -5.56 -3.84
C THR A 43 -6.84 -5.71 -4.94
N ALA A 44 -7.12 -4.67 -5.73
CA ALA A 44 -8.14 -4.71 -6.76
C ALA A 44 -7.79 -5.62 -7.96
N LEU A 45 -6.50 -5.81 -8.25
CA LEU A 45 -6.00 -6.64 -9.35
C LEU A 45 -5.73 -8.10 -8.94
N ARG A 46 -6.04 -8.48 -7.71
CA ARG A 46 -5.87 -9.87 -7.25
C ARG A 46 -6.98 -10.77 -7.79
N ASP A 47 -6.59 -11.91 -8.33
CA ASP A 47 -7.54 -12.93 -8.82
C ASP A 47 -8.11 -13.81 -7.69
N ASP A 48 -7.53 -13.74 -6.48
CA ASP A 48 -7.90 -14.55 -5.31
C ASP A 48 -8.79 -13.79 -4.30
N LEU A 49 -9.52 -12.77 -4.77
CA LEU A 49 -10.45 -12.03 -3.93
C LEU A 49 -11.75 -12.82 -3.69
N VAL A 50 -12.21 -12.78 -2.45
CA VAL A 50 -13.45 -13.37 -1.96
C VAL A 50 -14.45 -12.24 -1.75
N THR A 51 -15.61 -12.36 -2.40
CA THR A 51 -16.68 -11.37 -2.31
C THR A 51 -17.17 -11.21 -0.87
N GLY A 52 -17.31 -9.97 -0.42
CA GLY A 52 -17.75 -9.64 0.94
C GLY A 52 -16.65 -9.66 2.00
N SER A 53 -15.41 -10.03 1.64
CA SER A 53 -14.29 -10.04 2.59
C SER A 53 -13.68 -8.64 2.81
N TYR A 54 -13.20 -8.43 4.03
CA TYR A 54 -12.44 -7.23 4.41
C TYR A 54 -10.93 -7.49 4.25
N TYR A 55 -10.31 -6.76 3.33
CA TYR A 55 -8.87 -6.83 3.07
C TYR A 55 -8.12 -5.72 3.78
N GLU A 56 -7.11 -6.10 4.55
CA GLU A 56 -6.14 -5.19 5.13
C GLU A 56 -4.75 -5.72 4.79
N ASP A 57 -4.03 -5.03 3.90
CA ASP A 57 -2.63 -5.33 3.59
C ASP A 57 -1.76 -4.85 4.78
N GLY A 58 -1.96 -5.51 5.91
CA GLY A 58 -1.80 -4.97 7.26
C GLY A 58 -0.61 -5.46 8.06
N VAL A 59 0.27 -6.28 7.49
CA VAL A 59 1.51 -6.64 8.18
C VAL A 59 2.69 -6.28 7.30
N PRO A 60 3.35 -5.12 7.51
CA PRO A 60 4.70 -4.96 7.04
C PRO A 60 5.53 -6.06 7.69
N LYS A 61 5.73 -7.18 6.99
CA LYS A 61 6.78 -8.11 7.38
C LYS A 61 8.07 -7.34 7.25
N ARG A 62 8.80 -7.21 8.36
CA ARG A 62 10.18 -6.76 8.34
C ARG A 62 10.94 -7.81 7.54
N LEU A 63 10.98 -7.64 6.21
CA LEU A 63 12.01 -8.22 5.37
C LEU A 63 13.28 -7.70 6.05
N GLY A 64 13.97 -8.57 6.81
CA GLY A 64 14.93 -8.15 7.82
C GLY A 64 15.95 -7.15 7.26
N ASP A 65 16.76 -6.54 8.13
CA ASP A 65 17.75 -5.49 7.78
C ASP A 65 18.81 -5.91 6.73
N LYS A 66 18.62 -7.03 6.01
CA LYS A 66 19.45 -7.63 4.96
C LYS A 66 18.64 -8.11 3.75
N LEU A 67 17.75 -7.29 3.18
CA LEU A 67 17.43 -7.50 1.75
C LEU A 67 18.70 -7.16 0.96
N THR A 68 19.36 -8.19 0.43
CA THR A 68 20.52 -7.98 -0.42
C THR A 68 20.07 -7.27 -1.71
N GLU A 69 20.99 -6.58 -2.40
CA GLU A 69 20.66 -5.95 -3.68
C GLU A 69 20.09 -6.96 -4.69
N LYS A 70 20.47 -8.23 -4.59
CA LYS A 70 19.88 -9.33 -5.38
C LYS A 70 18.40 -9.56 -5.06
N ASP A 71 18.01 -9.51 -3.79
CA ASP A 71 16.61 -9.71 -3.40
C ASP A 71 15.73 -8.56 -3.89
N LYS A 72 16.23 -7.32 -3.80
CA LYS A 72 15.55 -6.13 -4.33
C LYS A 72 15.37 -6.22 -5.83
N GLN A 73 16.42 -6.60 -6.55
CA GLN A 73 16.39 -6.78 -8.00
C GLN A 73 15.42 -7.89 -8.42
N SER A 74 15.40 -9.01 -7.69
CA SER A 74 14.46 -10.12 -7.94
C SER A 74 13.00 -9.71 -7.74
N ILE A 75 12.71 -8.94 -6.69
CA ILE A 75 11.36 -8.37 -6.46
C ILE A 75 11.00 -7.42 -7.59
N TYR A 76 11.91 -6.50 -7.96
CA TYR A 76 11.69 -5.55 -9.04
C TYR A 76 11.41 -6.25 -10.39
N GLU A 77 12.17 -7.29 -10.73
CA GLU A 77 11.97 -8.08 -11.95
C GLU A 77 10.66 -8.87 -11.94
N SER A 78 10.24 -9.35 -10.77
CA SER A 78 8.97 -10.07 -10.62
C SER A 78 7.79 -9.11 -10.85
N VAL A 79 7.85 -7.90 -10.30
CA VAL A 79 6.86 -6.85 -10.53
C VAL A 79 6.86 -6.42 -12.00
N GLN A 80 8.04 -6.18 -12.60
CA GLN A 80 8.17 -5.83 -14.03
C GLN A 80 7.58 -6.91 -14.94
N ARG A 81 7.77 -8.20 -14.62
CA ARG A 81 7.19 -9.31 -15.38
C ARG A 81 5.66 -9.30 -15.30
N GLN A 82 5.08 -9.13 -14.11
CA GLN A 82 3.63 -9.00 -13.97
C GLN A 82 3.07 -7.83 -14.77
N VAL A 83 3.69 -6.66 -14.67
CA VAL A 83 3.28 -5.46 -15.42
C VAL A 83 3.30 -5.71 -16.94
N LYS A 84 4.35 -6.38 -17.46
CA LYS A 84 4.45 -6.75 -18.89
C LYS A 84 3.46 -7.82 -19.34
N VAL A 85 2.99 -8.66 -18.44
CA VAL A 85 1.96 -9.67 -18.75
C VAL A 85 0.61 -8.96 -18.86
N TRP A 86 0.30 -8.08 -17.92
CA TRP A 86 -0.92 -7.28 -17.94
C TRP A 86 -0.98 -6.35 -19.14
N SER A 87 0.12 -5.68 -19.51
CA SER A 87 0.16 -4.80 -20.67
C SER A 87 -0.05 -5.50 -22.01
N ARG A 88 0.08 -6.84 -22.06
CA ARG A 88 -0.18 -7.64 -23.28
C ARG A 88 -1.61 -8.19 -23.35
N LEU A 89 -2.36 -8.12 -22.25
CA LEU A 89 -3.76 -8.53 -22.19
C LEU A 89 -4.70 -7.38 -22.60
N GLU A 90 -4.17 -6.16 -22.74
CA GLU A 90 -4.88 -4.96 -23.21
C GLU A 90 -4.76 -4.74 -24.74
N ASP A 91 -3.94 -5.54 -25.44
CA ASP A 91 -3.84 -5.60 -26.92
C ASP A 91 -4.73 -6.73 -27.48
#